data_AF-A0AAV0FKA7-F1
#
_entry.id   AF-A0AAV0FKA7-F1
#
_cell.length_a   1.000
_cell.length_b   1.000
_cell.length_c   1.000
_cell.angle_alpha   90.00
_cell.angle_beta   90.00
_cell.angle_gamma   90.00
#
_symmetry.space_group_name_H-M   'P 1'
#
loop_
_entity.id
_entity.type
_entity.pdbx_description
1 polymer ?
#
loop_
_entity_poly.entity_id
_entity_poly.type
_entity_poly.pdbx_seq_one_letter_code
_entity_poly.pdbx_strand_id
1 'polypeptide(L)'
;MILQMSIATDTKVIAVIMFDRAARVLFGCSADEFFEFTKTRPSAARSAGKALEGEMLRITLSQPKSGNARNLRVVSVVPLRSGFQPIITTLRELYLVNAVL
;
A
#
# COMPACT_ATOMS: atom_id res chain seq x y z
N MET A 1 -2.36 3.81 9.57
CA MET A 1 -2.48 2.74 8.56
C MET A 1 -1.48 1.64 8.82
N ILE A 2 -1.89 0.38 8.71
CA ILE A 2 -0.98 -0.77 8.76
C ILE A 2 -1.18 -1.54 7.46
N LEU A 3 -0.11 -1.74 6.71
CA LEU A 3 -0.13 -2.49 5.45
C LEU A 3 0.77 -3.72 5.60
N GLN A 4 0.21 -4.89 5.33
CA GLN A 4 0.97 -6.11 5.17
C GLN A 4 1.07 -6.42 3.68
N MET A 5 2.29 -6.61 3.18
CA MET A 5 2.52 -6.91 1.78
C MET A 5 3.64 -7.93 1.61
N SER A 6 3.54 -8.70 0.53
CA SER A 6 4.63 -9.55 0.05
C SER A 6 5.45 -8.76 -0.97
N ILE A 7 6.77 -8.82 -0.85
CA ILE A 7 7.70 -8.17 -1.77
C ILE A 7 8.56 -9.25 -2.40
N ALA A 8 8.54 -9.31 -3.73
CA ALA A 8 9.45 -10.14 -4.50
C ALA A 8 10.77 -9.39 -4.73
N THR A 9 11.86 -10.10 -4.52
CA THR A 9 13.21 -9.74 -4.96
C THR A 9 13.62 -10.72 -6.05
N ASP A 10 14.81 -10.53 -6.62
CA ASP A 10 15.43 -11.46 -7.57
C ASP A 10 15.59 -12.89 -7.02
N THR A 11 15.73 -13.03 -5.69
CA THR A 11 16.08 -14.31 -5.03
C THR A 11 14.97 -14.90 -4.16
N LYS A 12 14.02 -14.08 -3.69
CA LYS A 12 12.98 -14.54 -2.74
C LYS A 12 11.79 -13.61 -2.66
N VAL A 13 10.70 -14.13 -2.10
CA VAL A 13 9.55 -13.35 -1.64
C VAL A 13 9.59 -13.24 -0.12
N ILE A 14 9.43 -12.03 0.41
CA ILE A 14 9.37 -11.77 1.85
C ILE A 14 8.09 -11.02 2.21
N ALA A 15 7.46 -11.42 3.33
CA ALA A 15 6.37 -10.66 3.92
C ALA A 15 6.92 -9.53 4.78
N VAL A 16 6.41 -8.32 4.58
CA VAL A 16 6.81 -7.13 5.34
C VAL A 16 5.58 -6.41 5.88
N ILE A 17 5.81 -5.59 6.90
CA ILE A 17 4.80 -4.70 7.48
C ILE A 17 5.22 -3.24 7.35
N MET A 18 4.32 -2.39 6.88
CA MET A 18 4.50 -0.94 6.83
C MET A 18 3.60 -0.28 7.86
N PHE A 19 4.19 0.58 8.68
CA PHE A 19 3.45 1.40 9.63
C PHE A 19 3.26 2.80 9.07
N ASP A 20 2.05 3.30 9.30
CA ASP A 20 1.51 4.61 9.02
C ASP A 20 2.31 5.47 8.03
N ARG A 21 3.37 6.16 8.46
CA ARG A 21 4.18 7.02 7.58
C ARG A 21 4.60 6.33 6.28
N ALA A 22 5.09 5.08 6.33
CA ALA A 22 5.51 4.35 5.13
C ALA A 22 4.29 3.94 4.28
N ALA A 23 3.23 3.43 4.91
CA ALA A 23 2.03 3.02 4.17
C ALA A 23 1.33 4.20 3.47
N ARG A 24 1.31 5.38 4.10
CA ARG A 24 0.72 6.60 3.54
C ARG A 24 1.45 7.11 2.29
N VAL A 25 2.74 6.80 2.10
CA VAL A 25 3.44 7.12 0.84
C VAL A 25 2.78 6.41 -0.34
N LEU A 26 2.36 5.17 -0.16
CA LEU A 26 1.71 4.39 -1.20
C LEU A 26 0.22 4.76 -1.32
N PHE A 27 -0.46 4.92 -0.19
CA PHE A 27 -1.92 5.11 -0.18
C PHE A 27 -2.35 6.56 -0.41
N GLY A 28 -1.55 7.55 -0.04
CA GLY A 28 -1.88 8.97 -0.12
C GLY A 28 -2.94 9.45 0.86
N CYS A 29 -3.42 8.58 1.76
CA CYS A 29 -4.50 8.86 2.71
C CYS A 29 -4.25 8.17 4.05
N SER A 30 -5.01 8.56 5.08
CA SER A 30 -5.00 7.88 6.38
C SER A 30 -5.75 6.54 6.33
N ALA A 31 -5.64 5.73 7.40
CA ALA A 31 -6.42 4.49 7.50
C ALA A 31 -7.92 4.78 7.57
N ASP A 32 -8.31 5.80 8.33
CA ASP A 32 -9.70 6.18 8.52
C ASP A 32 -10.30 6.69 7.22
N GLU A 33 -9.57 7.54 6.50
CA GLU A 33 -9.99 8.03 5.18
C GLU A 33 -10.17 6.88 4.18
N PHE A 34 -9.22 5.94 4.14
CA PHE A 34 -9.33 4.76 3.28
C PHE A 34 -10.52 3.88 3.70
N PHE A 35 -10.72 3.67 5.00
CA PHE A 35 -11.83 2.90 5.53
C PHE A 35 -13.18 3.52 5.15
N GLU A 36 -13.37 4.82 5.38
CA GLU A 36 -14.58 5.54 4.95
C GLU A 36 -14.81 5.43 3.45
N PHE A 37 -13.75 5.56 2.63
CA PHE A 37 -13.86 5.41 1.17
C PHE A 37 -14.39 4.03 0.76
N THR A 38 -13.95 2.98 1.46
CA THR A 38 -14.34 1.58 1.17
C THR A 38 -15.75 1.21 1.61
N LYS A 39 -16.35 1.90 2.60
CA LYS A 39 -17.70 1.58 3.11
C LYS A 39 -18.77 1.55 2.03
N THR A 40 -18.66 2.43 1.04
CA THR A 40 -19.61 2.56 -0.06
C THR A 40 -19.12 1.93 -1.37
N ARG A 41 -17.92 1.33 -1.36
CA ARG A 41 -17.25 0.78 -2.54
C ARG A 41 -16.68 -0.61 -2.22
N PRO A 42 -17.51 -1.68 -2.31
CA PRO A 42 -17.15 -3.03 -1.83
C PRO A 42 -15.87 -3.62 -2.44
N SER A 43 -15.51 -3.19 -3.65
CA SER A 43 -14.29 -3.67 -4.33
C SER A 43 -13.07 -2.76 -4.16
N ALA A 44 -13.17 -1.61 -3.48
CA ALA A 44 -12.08 -0.64 -3.40
C ALA A 44 -10.82 -1.20 -2.73
N ALA A 45 -10.97 -2.04 -1.69
CA ALA A 45 -9.84 -2.71 -1.05
C ALA A 45 -9.12 -3.69 -2.00
N ARG A 46 -9.87 -4.43 -2.83
CA ARG A 46 -9.30 -5.33 -3.84
C ARG A 46 -8.61 -4.54 -4.95
N SER A 47 -9.22 -3.44 -5.40
CA SER A 47 -8.66 -2.55 -6.40
C SER A 47 -7.38 -1.88 -5.91
N ALA A 48 -7.29 -1.53 -4.62
CA ALA A 48 -6.05 -1.04 -4.00
C ALA A 48 -4.91 -2.06 -4.08
N GLY A 49 -5.21 -3.34 -3.78
CA GLY A 49 -4.24 -4.42 -3.92
C GLY A 49 -3.73 -4.55 -5.36
N LYS A 50 -4.63 -4.57 -6.33
CA LYS A 50 -4.27 -4.61 -7.76
C LYS A 50 -3.44 -3.41 -8.21
N ALA A 51 -3.71 -2.21 -7.68
CA ALA A 51 -2.93 -1.02 -8.00
C ALA A 51 -1.49 -1.08 -7.47
N LEU A 52 -1.22 -1.92 -6.45
CA LEU A 52 0.13 -2.15 -5.92
C LEU A 52 0.85 -3.33 -6.57
N GLU A 53 0.11 -4.29 -7.12
CA GLU A 53 0.69 -5.45 -7.78
C GLU A 53 1.58 -5.01 -8.95
N GLY A 54 2.83 -5.46 -8.94
CA GLY A 54 3.81 -5.13 -9.98
C GLY A 54 4.53 -3.78 -9.80
N GLU A 55 4.16 -2.97 -8.80
CA GLU A 55 4.89 -1.72 -8.53
C GLU A 55 6.29 -1.99 -7.99
N MET A 56 7.27 -1.32 -8.60
CA MET A 56 8.67 -1.42 -8.18
C MET A 56 8.94 -0.38 -7.09
N LEU A 57 9.41 -0.86 -5.94
CA LEU A 57 9.64 -0.04 -4.76
C LEU A 57 11.10 -0.13 -4.32
N ARG A 58 11.70 1.01 -3.99
CA ARG A 58 12.90 1.03 -3.14
C ARG A 58 12.46 1.13 -1.69
N ILE A 59 12.86 0.15 -0.87
CA ILE A 59 12.47 0.07 0.54
C ILE A 59 13.71 -0.03 1.44
N THR A 60 13.62 0.52 2.65
CA THR A 60 14.55 0.21 3.72
C THR A 60 13.84 -0.62 4.77
N LEU A 61 14.47 -1.73 5.16
CA LEU A 61 13.93 -2.69 6.12
C LEU A 61 14.67 -2.60 7.47
N SER A 62 13.94 -2.81 8.55
CA SER A 62 14.50 -2.98 9.89
C SER A 62 14.01 -4.28 10.53
N GLN A 63 14.86 -4.91 11.32
CA GLN A 63 14.48 -6.06 12.13
C GLN A 63 13.39 -5.68 13.16
N PRO A 64 12.50 -6.62 13.52
CA PRO A 64 11.58 -6.42 14.62
C PRO A 64 12.33 -6.22 15.95
N LYS A 65 11.84 -5.30 16.79
CA LYS A 65 12.48 -4.92 18.06
C LYS A 65 12.21 -5.88 19.23
N SER A 66 11.28 -6.84 19.08
CA SER A 66 10.91 -7.80 20.14
C SER A 66 10.73 -9.21 19.59
N GLY A 67 11.05 -10.22 20.41
CA GLY A 67 11.18 -11.63 20.00
C GLY A 67 9.91 -12.29 19.46
N ASN A 68 8.72 -11.70 19.65
CA ASN A 68 7.46 -12.23 19.12
C ASN A 68 7.07 -11.64 17.76
N ALA A 69 7.64 -10.52 17.34
CA ALA A 69 7.34 -9.93 16.05
C ALA A 69 8.18 -10.62 14.96
N ARG A 70 7.52 -11.27 14.00
CA ARG A 70 8.20 -12.08 12.97
C ARG A 70 8.45 -11.33 11.65
N ASN A 71 7.67 -10.28 11.38
CA ASN A 71 7.74 -9.60 10.09
C ASN A 71 8.77 -8.47 10.09
N LEU A 72 9.53 -8.38 9.01
CA LEU A 72 10.41 -7.23 8.75
C LEU A 72 9.58 -5.97 8.61
N ARG A 73 10.07 -4.87 9.18
CA ARG A 73 9.39 -3.58 9.16
C ARG A 73 9.97 -2.71 8.06
N VAL A 74 9.10 -2.10 7.26
CA VAL A 74 9.49 -1.06 6.32
C VAL A 74 9.60 0.25 7.06
N VAL A 75 10.79 0.86 7.05
CA VAL A 75 11.04 2.18 7.66
C VAL A 75 10.98 3.31 6.65
N SER A 76 11.24 3.01 5.38
CA SER A 76 11.07 3.94 4.25
C SER A 76 10.64 3.16 3.00
N VAL A 77 9.88 3.82 2.14
CA VAL A 77 9.43 3.29 0.85
C VAL A 77 9.39 4.42 -0.16
N VAL A 78 9.87 4.16 -1.37
CA VAL A 78 9.86 5.07 -2.51
C VAL A 78 9.43 4.30 -3.75
N PRO A 79 8.28 4.62 -4.36
CA PRO A 79 7.91 4.11 -5.67
C PRO A 79 8.93 4.52 -6.72
N LEU A 80 9.31 3.59 -7.59
CA LEU A 80 10.32 3.84 -8.64
C LEU A 80 9.71 4.26 -9.97
N ARG A 81 8.42 4.03 -10.17
CA ARG A 81 7.70 4.51 -11.36
C ARG A 81 7.53 6.02 -11.29
N SER A 82 8.03 6.74 -12.30
CA SER A 82 8.01 8.21 -12.36
C SER A 82 6.61 8.83 -12.31
N GLY A 83 5.60 8.10 -12.79
CA GLY A 83 4.19 8.49 -12.76
C GLY A 83 3.37 7.76 -11.69
N PHE A 84 4.00 7.28 -10.62
CA PHE A 84 3.27 6.66 -9.52
C PHE A 84 2.27 7.66 -8.94
N GLN A 85 1.00 7.27 -8.88
CA GLN A 85 -0.06 8.02 -8.20
C GLN A 85 -0.41 7.29 -6.90
N PRO A 86 -0.64 8.03 -5.80
CA PRO A 86 -1.12 7.41 -4.58
C PRO A 86 -2.41 6.65 -4.83
N ILE A 87 -2.58 5.50 -4.18
CA ILE A 87 -3.72 4.60 -4.44
C ILE A 87 -5.05 5.31 -4.31
N ILE A 88 -5.22 6.19 -3.32
CA ILE A 88 -6.49 6.90 -3.14
C ILE A 88 -6.85 7.76 -4.37
N THR A 89 -5.87 8.33 -5.05
CA THR A 89 -6.07 9.09 -6.29
C THR A 89 -6.57 8.17 -7.39
N THR A 90 -5.86 7.06 -7.64
CA THR A 90 -6.24 6.04 -8.63
C THR A 90 -7.65 5.48 -8.38
N LEU A 91 -8.00 5.23 -7.11
CA LEU A 91 -9.33 4.74 -6.75
C LEU A 91 -10.41 5.81 -6.93
N ARG A 92 -10.14 7.06 -6.55
CA ARG A 92 -11.09 8.15 -6.78
C ARG A 92 -11.40 8.29 -8.26
N GLU A 93 -10.40 8.27 -9.12
CA GLU A 93 -10.60 8.28 -10.58
C GLU A 93 -11.46 7.09 -11.03
N LEU A 94 -11.09 5.86 -10.62
CA LEU A 94 -11.81 4.65 -10.99
C LEU A 94 -13.30 4.67 -10.55
N TYR A 95 -13.61 5.18 -9.35
CA TYR A 95 -14.96 5.12 -8.79
C TYR A 95 -15.79 6.40 -8.98
N LEU A 96 -15.17 7.54 -9.33
CA LEU A 96 -15.90 8.77 -9.66
C LEU A 96 -16.22 8.85 -11.16
N VAL A 97 -15.36 8.31 -12.03
CA VAL A 97 -15.65 8.21 -13.47
C VAL A 97 -16.81 7.25 -13.74
N ASN A 98 -16.93 6.18 -12.94
CA ASN A 98 -18.02 5.19 -13.06
C ASN A 98 -19.33 5.60 -12.36
N ALA A 99 -19.41 6.80 -11.76
CA ALA A 99 -20.63 7.29 -11.12
C ALA A 99 -21.47 8.20 -12.04
N VAL A 100 -21.00 8.48 -13.26
CA VAL A 100 -21.63 9.40 -14.23
C VAL A 100 -22.21 8.66 -15.45
N LEU A 101 -22.28 7.33 -15.40
CA LEU A 101 -22.94 6.47 -16.39
C LEU A 101 -24.02 5.63 -15.70
#